data_AF-A0AAU7NW84-F1
#
_entry.id   AF-A0AAU7NW84-F1
#
_cell.length_a   1.000
_cell.length_b   1.000
_cell.length_c   1.000
_cell.angle_alpha   90.00
_cell.angle_beta   90.00
_cell.angle_gamma   90.00
#
_symmetry.space_group_name_H-M   'P 1'
#
loop_
_entity.id
_entity.type
_entity.pdbx_description
1 polymer ?
#
loop_
_entity_poly.entity_id
_entity_poly.type
_entity_poly.pdbx_seq_one_letter_code
_entity_poly.pdbx_strand_id
1 'polypeptide(L)'
;MLLLAKFAGILVLVWFYLSGKKIGEPPIKWAIIGLIGYWITWWLANKLILSSLTGMFAKSAVAVFLVTQIPVVFALVAAYFIRKKLIGSAAASE
;
A
#
# COMPACT_ATOMS: atom_id res chain seq x y z
N MET A 1 13.76 8.01 -7.88
CA MET A 1 13.08 7.90 -6.57
C MET A 1 11.76 7.12 -6.64
N LEU A 2 11.75 5.90 -7.23
CA LEU A 2 10.53 5.07 -7.32
C LEU A 2 10.79 3.57 -7.07
N LEU A 3 12.02 3.19 -6.72
CA LEU A 3 12.38 1.79 -6.54
C LEU A 3 11.66 1.18 -5.33
N LEU A 4 11.65 1.85 -4.17
CA LEU A 4 10.91 1.37 -3.00
C LEU A 4 9.41 1.26 -3.26
N ALA A 5 8.81 2.23 -3.94
CA ALA A 5 7.39 2.19 -4.28
C ALA A 5 7.07 1.04 -5.27
N LYS A 6 7.96 0.74 -6.22
CA LYS A 6 7.82 -0.40 -7.12
C LYS A 6 7.97 -1.73 -6.39
N PHE A 7 9.01 -1.88 -5.56
CA PHE A 7 9.21 -3.09 -4.76
C PHE A 7 8.06 -3.32 -3.80
N ALA A 8 7.59 -2.29 -3.09
CA ALA A 8 6.44 -2.38 -2.21
C ALA A 8 5.16 -2.78 -2.95
N GLY A 9 4.92 -2.24 -4.15
CA GLY A 9 3.79 -2.65 -4.99
C GLY A 9 3.83 -4.13 -5.39
N ILE A 10 5.00 -4.63 -5.80
CA ILE A 10 5.21 -6.06 -6.11
C ILE A 10 5.01 -6.92 -4.86
N LEU A 11 5.51 -6.46 -3.72
CA LEU A 11 5.40 -7.18 -2.45
C LEU A 11 3.94 -7.28 -1.99
N VAL A 12 3.16 -6.20 -2.14
CA VAL A 12 1.71 -6.19 -1.89
C VAL A 12 0.97 -7.14 -2.83
N LEU A 13 1.30 -7.15 -4.13
CA LEU A 13 0.74 -8.09 -5.10
C LEU A 13 0.95 -9.54 -4.68
N VAL A 14 2.21 -9.92 -4.42
CA VAL A 14 2.57 -11.29 -4.01
C VAL A 14 1.89 -11.65 -2.70
N TRP A 15 1.84 -10.71 -1.75
CA TRP A 15 1.24 -10.95 -0.45
C TRP A 15 -0.26 -11.18 -0.51
N PHE A 16 -0.99 -10.39 -1.32
CA PHE A 16 -2.41 -10.59 -1.55
C PHE A 16 -2.70 -11.86 -2.34
N TYR A 17 -1.88 -12.17 -3.35
CA TYR A 17 -1.99 -13.41 -4.12
C TYR A 17 -1.85 -14.65 -3.23
N LEU A 18 -0.81 -14.69 -2.39
CA LEU A 18 -0.60 -15.80 -1.44
C LEU A 18 -1.73 -15.91 -0.41
N SER A 19 -2.33 -14.77 -0.04
CA SER A 19 -3.44 -14.75 0.92
C SER A 19 -4.73 -15.29 0.32
N GLY A 20 -5.08 -14.89 -0.90
CA GLY A 20 -6.23 -15.45 -1.62
C GLY A 20 -6.07 -16.96 -1.85
N LYS A 21 -4.87 -17.40 -2.27
CA LYS A 21 -4.56 -18.83 -2.45
C LYS A 21 -4.74 -19.65 -1.16
N LYS A 22 -4.39 -19.09 0.00
CA LYS A 22 -4.55 -19.77 1.31
C LYS A 22 -6.00 -19.93 1.74
N ILE A 23 -6.90 -19.08 1.25
CA ILE A 23 -8.32 -19.04 1.63
C ILE A 23 -9.19 -19.77 0.60
N GLY A 24 -8.60 -20.30 -0.49
CA GLY A 24 -9.35 -20.97 -1.56
C GLY A 24 -10.06 -20.01 -2.53
N GLU A 25 -9.89 -18.70 -2.35
CA GLU A 25 -10.44 -17.66 -3.21
C GLU A 25 -9.58 -17.43 -4.47
N PRO A 26 -10.14 -16.88 -5.57
CA PRO A 26 -9.40 -16.56 -6.79
C PRO A 26 -8.20 -15.63 -6.51
N PRO A 27 -6.95 -16.12 -6.62
CA PRO A 27 -5.76 -15.39 -6.17
C PRO A 27 -5.53 -14.10 -6.96
N ILE A 28 -5.89 -14.11 -8.24
CA ILE A 28 -5.79 -12.97 -9.15
C ILE A 28 -6.73 -11.84 -8.69
N LYS A 29 -7.94 -12.17 -8.24
CA LYS A 29 -8.94 -11.19 -7.79
C LYS A 29 -8.46 -10.48 -6.53
N TRP A 30 -7.86 -11.22 -5.60
CA TRP A 30 -7.21 -10.65 -4.41
C TRP A 30 -6.00 -9.79 -4.75
N ALA A 31 -5.14 -10.25 -5.66
CA ALA A 31 -3.97 -9.49 -6.11
C ALA A 31 -4.39 -8.13 -6.73
N ILE A 32 -5.45 -8.12 -7.55
CA ILE A 32 -6.01 -6.89 -8.14
C ILE A 32 -6.53 -5.94 -7.04
N ILE A 33 -7.26 -6.44 -6.04
CA ILE A 33 -7.76 -5.61 -4.93
C ILE A 33 -6.60 -5.00 -4.14
N GLY A 34 -5.55 -5.79 -3.87
CA GLY A 34 -4.34 -5.29 -3.20
C GLY A 34 -3.62 -4.21 -4.01
N LEU A 35 -3.50 -4.39 -5.32
CA LEU A 35 -2.91 -3.41 -6.23
C LEU A 35 -3.71 -2.10 -6.26
N ILE A 36 -5.03 -2.19 -6.41
CA ILE A 36 -5.93 -1.02 -6.43
C ILE A 36 -5.86 -0.27 -5.09
N GLY A 37 -5.91 -1.00 -3.97
CA GLY A 37 -5.80 -0.42 -2.63
C GLY A 37 -4.47 0.29 -2.39
N TYR A 38 -3.37 -0.33 -2.83
CA TYR A 38 -2.03 0.29 -2.78
C TYR A 38 -1.97 1.55 -3.64
N TRP A 39 -2.48 1.49 -4.86
CA TRP A 39 -2.46 2.62 -5.80
C TRP A 39 -3.24 3.83 -5.30
N ILE A 40 -4.47 3.61 -4.82
CA ILE A 40 -5.32 4.68 -4.27
C ILE A 40 -4.67 5.29 -3.04
N THR A 41 -4.17 4.46 -2.12
CA THR A 41 -3.54 4.96 -0.88
C THR A 41 -2.25 5.72 -1.18
N TRP A 42 -1.44 5.23 -2.11
CA TRP A 42 -0.23 5.93 -2.55
C TRP A 42 -0.57 7.30 -3.13
N TRP A 43 -1.57 7.38 -4.02
CA TRP A 43 -1.99 8.65 -4.62
C TRP A 43 -2.53 9.64 -3.57
N LEU A 44 -3.36 9.14 -2.64
CA LEU A 44 -3.92 9.93 -1.55
C LEU A 44 -2.83 10.47 -0.62
N ALA A 45 -1.92 9.62 -0.17
CA ALA A 45 -0.81 10.01 0.70
C ALA A 45 0.16 10.99 -0.01
N ASN A 46 0.38 10.80 -1.31
CA ASN A 46 1.19 11.72 -2.10
C ASN A 46 0.56 13.13 -2.19
N LYS A 47 -0.76 13.21 -2.39
CA LYS A 47 -1.45 14.51 -2.48
C LYS A 47 -1.62 15.20 -1.12
N LEU A 48 -2.10 14.47 -0.11
CA LEU A 48 -2.41 15.04 1.21
C LEU A 48 -1.17 15.28 2.05
N ILE A 49 -0.26 14.30 2.09
CA ILE A 49 0.87 14.29 3.04
C ILE A 49 2.11 14.86 2.36
N LEU A 50 2.50 14.33 1.20
CA LEU A 50 3.73 14.77 0.55
C LEU A 50 3.67 16.26 0.17
N SER A 51 2.57 16.74 -0.41
CA SER A 51 2.47 18.16 -0.80
C SER A 51 2.49 19.11 0.40
N SER A 52 1.84 18.72 1.51
CA SER A 52 1.81 19.53 2.74
C SER A 52 3.13 19.51 3.50
N LEU A 53 3.81 18.36 3.56
CA LEU A 53 5.08 18.23 4.30
C LEU A 53 6.29 18.74 3.52
N THR A 54 6.33 18.57 2.19
CA THR A 54 7.50 19.01 1.41
C THR A 54 7.73 20.51 1.46
N GLY A 55 6.66 21.32 1.49
CA GLY A 55 6.78 22.78 1.70
C GLY A 55 7.35 23.15 3.07
N MET A 56 7.09 22.33 4.09
CA MET A 56 7.53 22.57 5.47
C MET A 56 8.99 22.11 5.71
N PHE A 57 9.44 21.08 5.00
CA PHE A 57 10.76 20.45 5.19
C PHE A 57 11.76 20.68 4.04
N ALA A 58 11.46 21.60 3.11
CA ALA A 58 12.28 21.88 1.92
C ALA A 58 13.74 22.28 2.20
N LYS A 59 14.07 22.70 3.42
CA LYS A 59 15.42 23.18 3.80
C LYS A 59 16.41 22.06 4.16
N SER A 60 15.99 20.81 4.29
CA SER A 60 16.89 19.69 4.65
C SER A 60 16.72 18.50 3.69
N ALA A 61 17.81 18.11 3.01
CA ALA A 61 17.81 16.99 2.08
C ALA A 61 17.44 15.65 2.75
N VAL A 62 17.82 15.46 4.01
CA VAL A 62 17.46 14.27 4.80
C VAL A 62 15.95 14.24 5.09
N ALA A 63 15.38 15.40 5.43
CA ALA A 63 13.95 15.52 5.69
C ALA A 63 13.12 15.27 4.42
N VAL A 64 13.56 15.82 3.27
CA VAL A 64 12.93 15.54 1.97
C VAL A 64 12.97 14.04 1.64
N PHE A 65 14.10 13.38 1.88
CA PHE A 65 14.21 11.92 1.67
C PHE A 65 13.24 11.13 2.56
N LEU A 66 13.15 11.43 3.85
CA LEU A 66 12.20 10.78 4.76
C LEU A 66 10.75 11.01 4.34
N VAL A 67 10.40 12.25 3.98
CA VAL A 67 9.06 12.63 3.55
C VAL A 67 8.64 11.87 2.29
N THR A 68 9.56 11.62 1.35
CA THR A 68 9.28 10.80 0.15
C THR A 68 8.98 9.32 0.43
N GLN A 69 9.35 8.78 1.60
CA GLN A 69 9.03 7.40 1.97
C GLN A 69 7.66 7.26 2.65
N ILE A 70 7.12 8.36 3.21
CA ILE A 70 5.85 8.35 3.95
C ILE A 70 4.69 7.75 3.13
N PRO A 71 4.48 8.10 1.84
CA PRO A 71 3.40 7.52 1.04
C PRO A 71 3.48 5.99 0.91
N VAL A 72 4.70 5.43 0.85
CA VAL A 72 4.92 3.98 0.75
C VAL A 72 4.53 3.29 2.05
N VAL A 73 4.91 3.86 3.19
CA VAL A 73 4.55 3.33 4.52
C VAL A 73 3.03 3.36 4.71
N PHE A 74 2.36 4.47 4.35
CA PHE A 74 0.90 4.57 4.41
C PHE A 74 0.21 3.53 3.51
N ALA A 75 0.70 3.34 2.29
CA ALA A 75 0.15 2.36 1.36
C ALA A 75 0.32 0.92 1.86
N LEU A 76 1.45 0.60 2.53
CA LEU A 76 1.65 -0.71 3.17
C LEU A 76 0.71 -0.93 4.36
N VAL A 77 0.52 0.08 5.22
CA VAL A 77 -0.41 0.00 6.35
C VAL A 77 -1.84 -0.20 5.85
N ALA A 78 -2.29 0.57 4.86
CA ALA A 78 -3.60 0.39 4.26
C ALA A 78 -3.76 -1.00 3.63
N ALA A 79 -2.74 -1.50 2.91
CA ALA A 79 -2.73 -2.84 2.35
C ALA A 79 -2.88 -3.92 3.44
N TYR A 80 -2.24 -3.75 4.60
CA TYR A 80 -2.42 -4.65 5.75
C TYR A 80 -3.86 -4.65 6.28
N PHE A 81 -4.49 -3.47 6.42
CA PHE A 81 -5.89 -3.37 6.86
C PHE A 81 -6.87 -3.95 5.85
N ILE A 82 -6.70 -3.66 4.56
CA ILE A 82 -7.52 -4.22 3.47
C ILE A 82 -7.41 -5.74 3.49
N ARG A 83 -6.20 -6.29 3.60
CA ARG A 83 -5.96 -7.73 3.72
C ARG A 83 -6.70 -8.29 4.93
N LYS A 84 -6.53 -7.71 6.12
CA LYS A 84 -7.19 -8.19 7.34
C LYS A 84 -8.72 -8.20 7.19
N LYS A 85 -9.29 -7.16 6.58
CA LYS A 85 -10.72 -7.06 6.33
C LYS A 85 -11.21 -8.09 5.30
N LEU A 86 -10.48 -8.31 4.22
CA LEU A 86 -10.82 -9.33 3.20
C LEU A 86 -10.81 -10.73 3.80
N ILE A 87 -9.81 -11.05 4.63
CA ILE A 87 -9.72 -12.35 5.31
C ILE A 87 -10.90 -12.52 6.28
N GLY A 88 -11.20 -11.51 7.09
CA GLY A 88 -12.33 -11.55 8.01
C GLY A 88 -13.69 -11.65 7.30
N SER A 89 -13.83 -11.00 6.13
CA SER A 89 -15.05 -11.10 5.32
C SER A 89 -15.19 -12.47 4.67
N ALA A 90 -14.10 -13.07 4.20
CA ALA A 90 -14.12 -14.42 3.60
C ALA A 90 -14.46 -15.49 4.65
N ALA A 91 -13.92 -15.35 5.87
CA ALA A 91 -14.23 -16.25 6.99
C ALA A 91 -15.66 -16.07 7.54
N ALA A 92 -16.31 -14.94 7.28
CA ALA A 92 -17.70 -14.68 7.69
C ALA A 92 -18.73 -15.10 6.62
N SER A 93 -18.26 -15.50 5.43
CA SER A 93 -19.10 -15.97 4.32
C SER A 93 -19.15 -17.49 4.17
N GLU A 94 -18.48 -18.24 5.07
CA GLU A 94 -18.67 -19.67 5.32
C GLU A 94 -19.64 -19.89 6.47
#